data_AF-A0A7C7L570-F1
#
_entry.id   AF-A0A7C7L570-F1
#
_cell.length_a   1.000
_cell.length_b   1.000
_cell.length_c   1.000
_cell.angle_alpha   90.00
_cell.angle_beta   90.00
_cell.angle_gamma   90.00
#
_symmetry.space_group_name_H-M   'P 1'
#
loop_
_entity.id
_entity.type
_entity.pdbx_description
1 polymer ?
#
loop_
_entity_poly.entity_id
_entity_poly.type
_entity_poly.pdbx_seq_one_letter_code
_entity_poly.pdbx_strand_id
1 'polypeptide(L)'
;MGSDKTTLRYFKLNDIGEEEELPGETDEENYRAWAALPSELRGRGGIEDEENWSRWSPPYTSSGEALAALGPRRYLQIRVVMTNESPLYRARMDNISFEYSQPTVARRILGRISPNVDVDLGRETMFTYTVQPIMTDRDTGFDVIQIATPVKATVVSVKVGGRTIPEEDYEIQAEKRQLTVRLLNAADRIVSDGDILQMTFLCSILSYGTVFQGEVLASWEPDDLPQLVEEERVGDLAVRGSQSSLGKVISDVGVIPNAFTPNGDGSNDATIIHFKVFQVIGSAPISLMIYDPSGAMVRTDFADLPREVENGEFRVPWDGKDDDGELLPPGVYLFRVSIHGDAGDFSNAGTVAVVY
;
A
#
# COMPACT_ATOMS: atom_id res chain seq x y z
N MET A 1 7.73 -15.24 -11.40
CA MET A 1 6.87 -16.31 -11.98
C MET A 1 6.59 -15.98 -13.42
N GLY A 2 6.39 -16.97 -14.30
CA GLY A 2 6.29 -16.73 -15.74
C GLY A 2 5.32 -17.63 -16.51
N SER A 3 4.98 -17.18 -17.73
CA SER A 3 4.11 -17.88 -18.68
C SER A 3 4.84 -18.86 -19.60
N ASP A 4 6.15 -18.73 -19.76
CA ASP A 4 6.97 -19.53 -20.66
C ASP A 4 8.24 -20.09 -19.97
N LYS A 5 9.03 -20.85 -20.73
CA LYS A 5 10.20 -21.58 -20.21
C LYS A 5 11.48 -20.73 -20.17
N THR A 6 11.49 -19.59 -20.85
CA THR A 6 12.66 -18.73 -21.05
C THR A 6 12.57 -17.53 -20.12
N THR A 7 13.55 -17.37 -19.24
CA THR A 7 13.61 -16.22 -18.31
C THR A 7 14.40 -15.06 -18.90
N LEU A 8 15.16 -15.32 -19.98
CA LEU A 8 16.05 -14.38 -20.62
C LEU A 8 15.78 -14.28 -22.12
N ARG A 9 15.81 -13.05 -22.62
CA ARG A 9 15.65 -12.71 -24.04
C ARG A 9 17.02 -12.48 -24.67
N TYR A 10 17.19 -13.01 -25.87
CA TYR A 10 18.39 -12.88 -26.68
C TYR A 10 18.01 -12.49 -28.10
N PHE A 11 18.75 -11.56 -28.69
CA PHE A 11 18.40 -10.95 -29.98
C PHE A 11 19.53 -11.12 -30.99
N LYS A 12 19.15 -11.37 -32.25
CA LYS A 12 20.03 -11.26 -33.43
C LYS A 12 19.63 -10.02 -34.23
N LEU A 13 20.55 -9.49 -35.02
CA LEU A 13 20.26 -8.43 -35.98
C LEU A 13 19.87 -9.05 -37.32
N ASN A 14 18.76 -8.57 -37.91
CA ASN A 14 18.34 -8.97 -39.24
C ASN A 14 19.08 -8.17 -40.34
N ASP A 15 18.79 -8.45 -41.61
CA ASP A 15 19.48 -7.86 -42.77
C ASP A 15 19.33 -6.32 -42.88
N ILE A 16 18.38 -5.73 -42.14
CA ILE A 16 18.14 -4.28 -42.08
C ILE A 16 18.61 -3.66 -40.75
N GLY A 17 19.25 -4.45 -39.88
CA GLY A 17 19.82 -3.99 -38.60
C GLY A 17 18.80 -3.87 -37.46
N GLU A 18 17.61 -4.44 -37.59
CA GLU A 18 16.63 -4.52 -36.51
C GLU A 18 16.85 -5.77 -35.65
N GLU A 19 16.51 -5.67 -34.36
CA GLU A 19 16.60 -6.79 -33.43
C GLU A 19 15.42 -7.74 -33.59
N GLU A 20 15.73 -9.02 -33.78
CA GLU A 20 14.79 -10.13 -33.80
C GLU A 20 15.15 -11.09 -32.66
N GLU A 21 14.16 -11.46 -31.85
CA GLU A 21 14.36 -12.37 -30.74
C GLU A 21 14.64 -13.80 -31.20
N LEU A 22 15.55 -14.48 -30.49
CA LEU A 22 15.86 -15.88 -30.72
C LEU A 22 14.73 -16.78 -30.18
N PRO A 23 14.17 -17.68 -31.00
CA PRO A 23 12.95 -18.42 -30.67
C PRO A 23 13.21 -19.77 -29.96
N GLY A 24 14.36 -19.95 -29.31
CA GLY A 24 14.70 -21.20 -28.62
C GLY A 24 13.79 -21.48 -27.43
N GLU A 25 13.67 -22.75 -27.05
CA GLU A 25 12.74 -23.17 -25.98
C GLU A 25 13.34 -23.04 -24.58
N THR A 26 14.65 -22.79 -24.48
CA THR A 26 15.38 -22.67 -23.22
C THR A 26 16.39 -21.52 -23.26
N ASP A 27 16.69 -20.96 -22.09
CA ASP A 27 17.70 -19.90 -21.96
C ASP A 27 19.08 -20.38 -22.45
N GLU A 28 19.41 -21.66 -22.27
CA GLU A 28 20.68 -22.24 -22.72
C GLU A 28 20.76 -22.35 -24.25
N GLU A 29 19.68 -22.78 -24.91
CA GLU A 29 19.60 -22.82 -26.37
C GLU A 29 19.74 -21.42 -26.96
N ASN A 30 18.99 -20.45 -26.42
CA ASN A 30 19.04 -19.06 -26.86
C ASN A 30 20.43 -18.45 -26.63
N TYR A 31 21.04 -18.70 -25.46
CA TYR A 31 22.41 -18.26 -25.18
C TYR A 31 23.42 -18.85 -26.17
N ARG A 32 23.37 -20.17 -26.43
CA ARG A 32 24.30 -20.84 -27.35
C ARG A 32 24.15 -20.32 -28.77
N ALA A 33 22.92 -20.16 -29.25
CA ALA A 33 22.64 -19.59 -30.55
C ALA A 33 23.16 -18.14 -30.66
N TRP A 34 22.90 -17.31 -29.64
CA TRP A 34 23.37 -15.94 -29.55
C TRP A 34 24.90 -15.83 -29.53
N ALA A 35 25.56 -16.67 -28.71
CA ALA A 35 27.02 -16.69 -28.57
C ALA A 35 27.73 -17.17 -29.84
N ALA A 36 27.06 -17.99 -30.67
CA ALA A 36 27.57 -18.46 -31.95
C ALA A 36 27.44 -17.44 -33.10
N LEU A 37 26.63 -16.37 -32.94
CA LEU A 37 26.47 -15.35 -33.97
C LEU A 37 27.77 -14.58 -34.20
N PRO A 38 28.10 -14.22 -35.46
CA PRO A 38 29.12 -13.22 -35.76
C PRO A 38 28.83 -11.91 -35.01
N SER A 39 29.86 -11.17 -34.63
CA SER A 39 29.71 -9.92 -33.85
C SER A 39 28.81 -8.88 -34.53
N GLU A 40 28.77 -8.86 -35.86
CA GLU A 40 27.96 -7.93 -36.67
C GLU A 40 26.46 -8.28 -36.67
N LEU A 41 26.11 -9.53 -36.36
CA LEU A 41 24.72 -10.01 -36.29
C LEU A 41 24.24 -10.21 -34.85
N ARG A 42 25.09 -9.93 -33.86
CA ARG A 42 24.79 -10.17 -32.45
C ARG A 42 24.11 -8.94 -31.84
N GLY A 43 22.81 -9.07 -31.55
CA GLY A 43 22.05 -8.06 -30.82
C GLY A 43 22.26 -8.17 -29.31
N ARG A 44 21.39 -7.51 -28.53
CA ARG A 44 21.40 -7.63 -27.06
C ARG A 44 21.14 -9.08 -26.62
N GLY A 45 21.65 -9.47 -25.45
CA GLY A 45 21.48 -10.83 -24.93
C GLY A 45 21.51 -10.88 -23.42
N GLY A 46 20.77 -11.84 -22.84
CA GLY A 46 20.66 -12.01 -21.40
C GLY A 46 19.83 -10.92 -20.73
N ILE A 47 18.83 -10.38 -21.45
CA ILE A 47 17.90 -9.39 -20.90
C ILE A 47 16.78 -10.14 -20.16
N GLU A 48 16.38 -9.69 -18.97
CA GLU A 48 15.23 -10.29 -18.27
C GLU A 48 13.93 -10.13 -19.08
N ASP A 49 13.15 -11.21 -19.16
CA ASP A 49 11.85 -11.17 -19.85
C ASP A 49 10.75 -10.56 -18.99
N GLU A 50 10.68 -9.23 -18.90
CA GLU A 50 9.62 -8.52 -18.16
C GLU A 50 8.21 -8.67 -18.79
N GLU A 51 8.08 -9.29 -19.97
CA GLU A 51 6.80 -9.48 -20.66
C GLU A 51 6.10 -10.77 -20.20
N ASN A 52 6.84 -11.89 -20.15
CA ASN A 52 6.31 -13.15 -19.69
C ASN A 52 6.57 -13.42 -18.20
N TRP A 53 7.53 -12.73 -17.59
CA TRP A 53 7.92 -12.94 -16.20
C TRP A 53 7.64 -11.73 -15.31
N SER A 54 7.13 -12.01 -14.12
CA SER A 54 7.10 -11.05 -13.03
C SER A 54 8.53 -10.67 -12.61
N ARG A 55 8.68 -9.45 -12.09
CA ARG A 55 9.91 -9.04 -11.39
C ARG A 55 10.22 -9.96 -10.22
N TRP A 56 11.48 -9.95 -9.81
CA TRP A 56 11.93 -10.61 -8.58
C TRP A 56 11.20 -10.06 -7.36
N SER A 57 10.75 -10.97 -6.50
CA SER A 57 10.25 -10.61 -5.18
C SER A 57 11.38 -10.05 -4.31
N PRO A 58 11.06 -9.35 -3.21
CA PRO A 58 11.97 -9.20 -2.09
C PRO A 58 12.45 -10.58 -1.57
N PRO A 59 13.58 -10.64 -0.84
CA PRO A 59 14.07 -11.88 -0.26
C PRO A 59 13.15 -12.36 0.87
N TYR A 60 12.80 -13.64 0.84
CA TYR A 60 12.14 -14.33 1.96
C TYR A 60 13.21 -14.85 2.92
N THR A 61 13.04 -14.60 4.22
CA THR A 61 14.09 -14.87 5.24
C THR A 61 13.69 -15.97 6.23
N SER A 62 12.42 -16.34 6.26
CA SER A 62 11.81 -17.31 7.16
C SER A 62 10.92 -18.30 6.41
N SER A 63 10.79 -19.52 6.96
CA SER A 63 9.88 -20.53 6.43
C SER A 63 8.43 -20.17 6.71
N GLY A 64 7.54 -20.38 5.73
CA GLY A 64 6.11 -20.10 5.85
C GLY A 64 5.68 -18.68 5.48
N GLU A 65 6.61 -17.83 5.01
CA GLU A 65 6.26 -16.52 4.46
C GLU A 65 5.37 -16.66 3.22
N ALA A 66 4.31 -15.85 3.13
CA ALA A 66 3.41 -15.82 1.99
C ALA A 66 4.14 -15.28 0.75
N LEU A 67 4.00 -15.99 -0.38
CA LEU A 67 4.70 -15.66 -1.60
C LEU A 67 3.99 -14.51 -2.33
N ALA A 68 4.55 -13.31 -2.21
CA ALA A 68 4.12 -12.12 -2.96
C ALA A 68 4.45 -12.25 -4.47
N ALA A 69 3.65 -12.98 -5.23
CA ALA A 69 3.80 -13.05 -6.67
C ALA A 69 2.46 -13.04 -7.42
N LEU A 70 2.50 -12.45 -8.60
CA LEU A 70 1.39 -12.41 -9.55
C LEU A 70 1.16 -13.83 -10.11
N GLY A 71 -0.08 -14.31 -10.01
CA GLY A 71 -0.41 -15.70 -10.28
C GLY A 71 -1.91 -15.96 -10.39
N PRO A 72 -2.29 -17.17 -10.87
CA PRO A 72 -1.43 -18.34 -11.09
C PRO A 72 -0.59 -18.26 -12.37
N ARG A 73 0.62 -18.83 -12.32
CA ARG A 73 1.56 -18.93 -13.44
C ARG A 73 2.11 -20.35 -13.57
N ARG A 74 2.51 -20.73 -14.78
CA ARG A 74 2.96 -22.09 -15.09
C ARG A 74 4.39 -22.35 -14.60
N TYR A 75 5.23 -21.33 -14.56
CA TYR A 75 6.64 -21.45 -14.22
C TYR A 75 7.00 -20.57 -13.02
N LEU A 76 7.86 -21.11 -12.16
CA LEU A 76 8.46 -20.42 -11.03
C LEU A 76 9.97 -20.45 -11.19
N GLN A 77 10.61 -19.32 -10.94
CA GLN A 77 12.07 -19.18 -10.90
C GLN A 77 12.45 -18.80 -9.47
N ILE A 78 13.47 -19.47 -8.94
CA ILE A 78 13.90 -19.30 -7.55
C ILE A 78 15.38 -18.93 -7.56
N ARG A 79 15.73 -17.87 -6.84
CA ARG A 79 17.11 -17.46 -6.58
C ARG A 79 17.43 -17.67 -5.11
N VAL A 80 18.40 -18.53 -4.84
CA VAL A 80 18.87 -18.80 -3.49
C VAL A 80 20.22 -18.12 -3.29
N VAL A 81 20.28 -17.18 -2.35
CA VAL A 81 21.53 -16.53 -1.94
C VAL A 81 21.95 -17.10 -0.59
N MET A 82 23.06 -17.83 -0.57
CA MET A 82 23.63 -18.40 0.66
C MET A 82 24.81 -17.55 1.13
N THR A 83 24.64 -16.87 2.26
CA THR A 83 25.71 -16.12 2.93
C THR A 83 26.20 -16.87 4.17
N ASN A 84 27.47 -16.70 4.50
CA ASN A 84 28.07 -17.29 5.69
C ASN A 84 29.23 -16.41 6.16
N GLU A 85 29.21 -16.04 7.44
CA GLU A 85 30.23 -15.18 8.06
C GLU A 85 31.41 -15.98 8.62
N SER A 86 31.26 -17.29 8.81
CA SER A 86 32.29 -18.15 9.38
C SER A 86 32.97 -19.00 8.31
N PRO A 87 34.30 -18.92 8.16
CA PRO A 87 35.02 -19.79 7.23
C PRO A 87 35.03 -21.27 7.66
N LEU A 88 34.59 -21.59 8.88
CA LEU A 88 34.55 -22.95 9.43
C LEU A 88 33.25 -23.70 9.15
N TYR A 89 32.19 -22.98 8.78
CA TYR A 89 30.89 -23.57 8.48
C TYR A 89 30.59 -23.46 6.98
N ARG A 90 29.59 -24.22 6.52
CA ARG A 90 29.08 -24.12 5.14
C ARG A 90 27.59 -23.89 5.23
N ALA A 91 27.09 -22.93 4.43
CA ALA A 91 25.66 -22.79 4.22
C ALA A 91 25.10 -24.04 3.52
N ARG A 92 24.02 -24.61 4.05
CA ARG A 92 23.34 -25.77 3.50
C ARG A 92 21.84 -25.50 3.49
N MET A 93 21.19 -25.86 2.40
CA MET A 93 19.75 -25.87 2.25
C MET A 93 19.32 -27.30 1.94
N ASP A 94 18.39 -27.84 2.74
CA ASP A 94 17.95 -29.23 2.60
C ASP A 94 16.81 -29.39 1.60
N ASN A 95 15.78 -28.53 1.70
CA ASN A 95 14.65 -28.54 0.78
C ASN A 95 14.11 -27.12 0.56
N ILE A 96 13.42 -26.95 -0.57
CA ILE A 96 12.54 -25.83 -0.85
C ILE A 96 11.20 -26.45 -1.19
N SER A 97 10.15 -26.04 -0.49
CA SER A 97 8.77 -26.49 -0.70
C SER A 97 7.89 -25.27 -0.91
N PHE A 98 6.89 -25.39 -1.78
CA PHE A 98 5.90 -24.35 -2.00
C PHE A 98 4.52 -24.99 -2.10
N GLU A 99 3.52 -24.28 -1.61
CA GLU A 99 2.12 -24.67 -1.67
C GLU A 99 1.43 -23.90 -2.79
N TYR A 100 0.48 -24.54 -3.46
CA TYR A 100 -0.31 -23.93 -4.51
C TYR A 100 -1.70 -24.58 -4.55
N SER A 101 -2.73 -23.80 -4.89
CA SER A 101 -4.10 -24.31 -5.03
C SER A 101 -4.26 -25.11 -6.34
N GLN A 102 -4.95 -26.23 -6.27
CA GLN A 102 -5.43 -26.99 -7.42
C GLN A 102 -6.87 -27.49 -7.14
N PRO A 103 -7.90 -26.94 -7.82
CA PRO A 103 -7.84 -25.91 -8.86
C PRO A 103 -7.44 -24.51 -8.34
N THR A 104 -7.23 -23.56 -9.25
CA THR A 104 -6.97 -22.16 -8.91
C THR A 104 -8.27 -21.41 -8.69
N VAL A 105 -8.26 -20.36 -7.88
CA VAL A 105 -9.42 -19.48 -7.66
C VAL A 105 -9.93 -18.91 -8.98
N ALA A 106 -9.02 -18.38 -9.81
CA ALA A 106 -9.28 -17.99 -11.20
C ALA A 106 -8.00 -18.10 -12.05
N ARG A 107 -8.12 -18.07 -13.38
CA ARG A 107 -6.94 -17.96 -14.26
C ARG A 107 -6.22 -16.64 -14.06
N ARG A 108 -6.98 -15.54 -13.96
CA ARG A 108 -6.49 -14.20 -13.61
C ARG A 108 -7.58 -13.44 -12.89
N ILE A 109 -7.17 -12.49 -12.05
CA ILE A 109 -8.05 -11.56 -11.38
C ILE A 109 -7.53 -10.17 -11.71
N LEU A 110 -8.22 -9.42 -12.56
CA LEU A 110 -7.80 -8.08 -12.98
C LEU A 110 -8.55 -7.03 -12.17
N GLY A 111 -7.82 -6.05 -11.64
CA GLY A 111 -8.36 -5.00 -10.80
C GLY A 111 -8.07 -3.61 -11.32
N ARG A 112 -8.97 -2.68 -10.98
CA ARG A 112 -8.76 -1.25 -11.13
C ARG A 112 -9.50 -0.46 -10.06
N ILE A 113 -8.96 0.68 -9.67
CA ILE A 113 -9.58 1.65 -8.78
C ILE A 113 -9.87 2.96 -9.50
N SER A 114 -10.99 3.60 -9.18
CA SER A 114 -11.37 4.91 -9.72
C SER A 114 -12.04 5.77 -8.64
N PRO A 115 -11.79 7.09 -8.58
CA PRO A 115 -10.77 7.82 -9.33
C PRO A 115 -9.37 7.40 -8.86
N ASN A 116 -8.38 7.38 -9.77
CA ASN A 116 -6.99 7.04 -9.45
C ASN A 116 -6.01 8.19 -9.72
N VAL A 117 -6.51 9.38 -10.05
CA VAL A 117 -5.72 10.58 -10.32
C VAL A 117 -6.34 11.80 -9.66
N ASP A 118 -5.49 12.74 -9.26
CA ASP A 118 -5.87 14.04 -8.67
C ASP A 118 -6.77 13.92 -7.45
N VAL A 119 -6.44 12.99 -6.54
CA VAL A 119 -7.20 12.78 -5.30
C VAL A 119 -6.58 13.57 -4.16
N ASP A 120 -7.38 14.34 -3.41
CA ASP A 120 -6.91 15.08 -2.25
C ASP A 120 -6.46 14.14 -1.11
N LEU A 121 -5.26 14.37 -0.57
CA LEU A 121 -4.79 13.60 0.58
C LEU A 121 -5.55 13.98 1.86
N GLY A 122 -5.88 12.97 2.67
CA GLY A 122 -6.54 13.16 3.97
C GLY A 122 -8.00 13.59 3.90
N ARG A 123 -8.58 13.61 2.70
CA ARG A 123 -10.01 13.83 2.49
C ARG A 123 -10.69 12.53 2.12
N GLU A 124 -11.86 12.34 2.70
CA GLU A 124 -12.70 11.21 2.38
C GLU A 124 -13.14 11.29 0.92
N THR A 125 -12.76 10.28 0.15
CA THR A 125 -13.04 10.16 -1.28
C THR A 125 -13.80 8.87 -1.53
N MET A 126 -14.80 8.93 -2.40
CA MET A 126 -15.54 7.76 -2.85
C MET A 126 -14.78 7.07 -3.98
N PHE A 127 -14.37 5.83 -3.74
CA PHE A 127 -13.70 4.98 -4.71
C PHE A 127 -14.63 3.88 -5.20
N THR A 128 -14.46 3.47 -6.45
CA THR A 128 -14.99 2.24 -7.01
C THR A 128 -13.82 1.32 -7.36
N TYR A 129 -13.76 0.18 -6.69
CA TYR A 129 -12.82 -0.91 -6.97
C TYR A 129 -13.54 -1.97 -7.81
N THR A 130 -13.04 -2.21 -9.01
CA THR A 130 -13.63 -3.17 -9.95
C THR A 130 -12.69 -4.36 -10.11
N VAL A 131 -13.24 -5.56 -9.97
CA VAL A 131 -12.55 -6.83 -10.19
C VAL A 131 -13.20 -7.58 -11.34
N GLN A 132 -12.40 -7.86 -12.36
CA GLN A 132 -12.73 -8.66 -13.53
C GLN A 132 -12.03 -10.02 -13.43
N PRO A 133 -12.77 -11.11 -13.18
CA PRO A 133 -12.21 -12.44 -13.24
C PRO A 133 -11.97 -12.86 -14.71
N ILE A 134 -10.96 -13.69 -14.91
CA ILE A 134 -10.79 -14.52 -16.11
C ILE A 134 -10.75 -15.96 -15.62
N MET A 135 -11.74 -16.76 -16.00
CA MET A 135 -12.02 -18.07 -15.43
C MET A 135 -12.28 -19.11 -16.51
N THR A 136 -12.23 -20.36 -16.09
CA THR A 136 -12.62 -21.56 -16.82
C THR A 136 -13.54 -22.38 -15.94
N ASP A 137 -14.29 -23.32 -16.52
CA ASP A 137 -15.21 -24.21 -15.78
C ASP A 137 -14.52 -25.10 -14.71
N ARG A 138 -13.19 -25.06 -14.61
CA ARG A 138 -12.39 -25.80 -13.62
C ARG A 138 -11.94 -24.95 -12.45
N ASP A 139 -12.05 -23.63 -12.52
CA ASP A 139 -11.58 -22.74 -11.46
C ASP A 139 -12.60 -22.68 -10.31
N THR A 140 -12.12 -22.47 -9.08
CA THR A 140 -12.97 -22.51 -7.89
C THR A 140 -14.00 -21.38 -7.88
N GLY A 141 -13.61 -20.17 -8.28
CA GLY A 141 -14.36 -18.94 -8.02
C GLY A 141 -14.06 -18.36 -6.63
N PHE A 142 -14.71 -17.25 -6.26
CA PHE A 142 -14.52 -16.61 -4.96
C PHE A 142 -15.78 -15.88 -4.44
N ASP A 143 -15.84 -15.63 -3.13
CA ASP A 143 -16.86 -14.80 -2.47
C ASP A 143 -16.27 -13.75 -1.52
N VAL A 144 -14.98 -13.83 -1.23
CA VAL A 144 -14.30 -12.84 -0.38
C VAL A 144 -13.34 -12.03 -1.22
N ILE A 145 -13.38 -10.72 -1.00
CA ILE A 145 -12.33 -9.80 -1.42
C ILE A 145 -11.74 -9.11 -0.20
N GLN A 146 -10.42 -9.05 -0.12
CA GLN A 146 -9.69 -8.26 0.87
C GLN A 146 -8.89 -7.20 0.13
N ILE A 147 -8.93 -5.96 0.62
CA ILE A 147 -8.22 -4.82 0.04
C ILE A 147 -7.41 -4.15 1.13
N ALA A 148 -6.11 -4.00 0.89
CA ALA A 148 -5.25 -3.17 1.72
C ALA A 148 -5.68 -1.70 1.58
N THR A 149 -6.06 -1.08 2.70
CA THR A 149 -6.49 0.32 2.76
C THR A 149 -5.54 1.13 3.63
N PRO A 150 -5.30 2.43 3.34
CA PRO A 150 -4.44 3.27 4.18
C PRO A 150 -5.06 3.60 5.55
N VAL A 151 -6.40 3.67 5.59
CA VAL A 151 -7.22 3.89 6.78
C VAL A 151 -8.47 3.02 6.71
N LYS A 152 -9.24 2.96 7.81
CA LYS A 152 -10.55 2.30 7.82
C LYS A 152 -11.44 2.87 6.71
N ALA A 153 -11.99 1.98 5.89
CA ALA A 153 -12.91 2.32 4.80
C ALA A 153 -14.38 2.05 5.18
N THR A 154 -15.30 2.74 4.52
CA THR A 154 -16.75 2.57 4.69
C THR A 154 -17.36 2.12 3.38
N VAL A 155 -17.87 0.89 3.32
CA VAL A 155 -18.52 0.36 2.11
C VAL A 155 -19.86 1.08 1.89
N VAL A 156 -20.12 1.46 0.64
CA VAL A 156 -21.34 2.13 0.20
C VAL A 156 -22.23 1.20 -0.63
N SER A 157 -21.64 0.40 -1.51
CA SER A 157 -22.39 -0.61 -2.27
C SER A 157 -21.49 -1.68 -2.85
N VAL A 158 -22.05 -2.87 -3.03
CA VAL A 158 -21.43 -4.00 -3.70
C VAL A 158 -22.31 -4.41 -4.88
N LYS A 159 -21.71 -4.64 -6.04
CA LYS A 159 -22.38 -5.15 -7.24
C LYS A 159 -21.64 -6.34 -7.81
N VAL A 160 -22.38 -7.33 -8.31
CA VAL A 160 -21.83 -8.47 -9.05
C VAL A 160 -22.59 -8.58 -10.38
N GLY A 161 -21.87 -8.64 -11.50
CA GLY A 161 -22.47 -8.71 -12.84
C GLY A 161 -23.41 -7.52 -13.15
N GLY A 162 -23.17 -6.37 -12.52
CA GLY A 162 -24.00 -5.16 -12.64
C GLY A 162 -25.24 -5.13 -11.73
N ARG A 163 -25.56 -6.22 -11.02
CA ARG A 163 -26.64 -6.25 -10.02
C ARG A 163 -26.12 -5.82 -8.66
N THR A 164 -26.81 -4.89 -8.00
CA THR A 164 -26.54 -4.53 -6.60
C THR A 164 -26.89 -5.68 -5.67
N ILE A 165 -25.96 -6.04 -4.80
CA ILE A 165 -26.15 -7.03 -3.74
C ILE A 165 -26.78 -6.34 -2.52
N PRO A 166 -27.89 -6.84 -1.96
CA PRO A 166 -28.50 -6.31 -0.73
C PRO A 166 -27.51 -6.32 0.45
N GLU A 167 -27.65 -5.38 1.38
CA GLU A 167 -26.71 -5.25 2.53
C GLU A 167 -26.76 -6.46 3.47
N GLU A 168 -27.88 -7.16 3.53
CA GLU A 168 -28.05 -8.40 4.28
C GLU A 168 -27.32 -9.61 3.67
N ASP A 169 -26.90 -9.51 2.41
CA ASP A 169 -26.33 -10.61 1.62
C ASP A 169 -24.79 -10.54 1.55
N TYR A 170 -24.16 -9.59 2.27
CA TYR A 170 -22.70 -9.54 2.42
C TYR A 170 -22.27 -9.06 3.81
N GLU A 171 -21.12 -9.54 4.26
CA GLU A 171 -20.47 -9.10 5.51
C GLU A 171 -19.30 -8.17 5.20
N ILE A 172 -19.11 -7.15 6.06
CA ILE A 172 -17.99 -6.22 5.98
C ILE A 172 -17.15 -6.34 7.26
N GLN A 173 -15.84 -6.49 7.11
CA GLN A 173 -14.88 -6.31 8.19
C GLN A 173 -13.89 -5.23 7.76
N ALA A 174 -13.97 -4.06 8.41
CA ALA A 174 -13.12 -2.91 8.11
C ALA A 174 -12.24 -2.58 9.31
N GLU A 175 -10.98 -3.03 9.25
CA GLU A 175 -9.93 -2.72 10.20
C GLU A 175 -9.15 -1.45 9.78
N LYS A 176 -8.15 -1.04 10.56
CA LYS A 176 -7.39 0.20 10.29
C LYS A 176 -6.72 0.20 8.91
N ARG A 177 -6.27 -0.96 8.42
CA ARG A 177 -5.49 -1.08 7.17
C ARG A 177 -5.98 -2.16 6.19
N GLN A 178 -7.15 -2.73 6.44
CA GLN A 178 -7.71 -3.79 5.60
C GLN A 178 -9.23 -3.67 5.56
N LEU A 179 -9.78 -3.78 4.36
CA LEU A 179 -11.21 -3.90 4.09
C LEU A 179 -11.47 -5.30 3.54
N THR A 180 -12.28 -6.09 4.24
CA THR A 180 -12.76 -7.38 3.78
C THR A 180 -14.26 -7.32 3.52
N VAL A 181 -14.69 -7.81 2.36
CA VAL A 181 -16.10 -8.02 2.03
C VAL A 181 -16.31 -9.46 1.63
N ARG A 182 -17.30 -10.12 2.23
CA ARG A 182 -17.69 -11.50 1.95
C ARG A 182 -19.14 -11.57 1.49
N LEU A 183 -19.38 -12.13 0.31
CA LEU A 183 -20.71 -12.45 -0.18
C LEU A 183 -21.24 -13.71 0.52
N LEU A 184 -22.46 -13.66 1.05
CA LEU A 184 -23.01 -14.73 1.88
C LEU A 184 -23.77 -15.79 1.07
N ASN A 185 -24.37 -15.39 -0.05
CA ASN A 185 -25.18 -16.27 -0.87
C ASN A 185 -24.36 -16.96 -1.96
N ALA A 186 -24.60 -18.26 -2.15
CA ALA A 186 -23.94 -19.03 -3.20
C ALA A 186 -24.25 -18.52 -4.62
N ALA A 187 -25.41 -17.88 -4.81
CA ALA A 187 -25.82 -17.30 -6.09
C ALA A 187 -25.11 -15.98 -6.44
N ASP A 188 -24.44 -15.35 -5.46
CA ASP A 188 -23.73 -14.09 -5.65
C ASP A 188 -22.22 -14.31 -5.86
N ARG A 189 -21.74 -15.55 -5.72
CA ARG A 189 -20.33 -15.93 -5.90
C ARG A 189 -19.85 -15.58 -7.30
N ILE A 190 -18.58 -15.19 -7.38
CA ILE A 190 -17.91 -14.90 -8.64
C ILE A 190 -17.38 -16.23 -9.19
N VAL A 191 -18.03 -16.75 -10.23
CA VAL A 191 -17.73 -18.08 -10.80
C VAL A 191 -17.57 -18.07 -12.32
N SER A 192 -17.70 -16.90 -12.96
CA SER A 192 -17.55 -16.72 -14.39
C SER A 192 -17.00 -15.35 -14.76
N ASP A 193 -16.52 -15.20 -16.01
CA ASP A 193 -16.04 -13.92 -16.56
C ASP A 193 -17.10 -12.80 -16.52
N GLY A 194 -18.39 -13.15 -16.49
CA GLY A 194 -19.49 -12.19 -16.43
C GLY A 194 -19.74 -11.61 -15.03
N ASP A 195 -19.21 -12.25 -13.99
CA ASP A 195 -19.47 -11.91 -12.58
C ASP A 195 -18.52 -10.80 -12.10
N ILE A 196 -18.54 -9.67 -12.80
CA ILE A 196 -17.70 -8.51 -12.46
C ILE A 196 -18.11 -7.97 -11.10
N LEU A 197 -17.19 -7.99 -10.13
CA LEU A 197 -17.39 -7.42 -8.81
C LEU A 197 -17.03 -5.93 -8.85
N GLN A 198 -17.96 -5.08 -8.40
CA GLN A 198 -17.72 -3.65 -8.22
C GLN A 198 -18.08 -3.26 -6.78
N MET A 199 -17.09 -2.78 -6.04
CA MET A 199 -17.28 -2.29 -4.69
C MET A 199 -17.06 -0.78 -4.65
N THR A 200 -18.06 -0.04 -4.17
CA THR A 200 -17.95 1.39 -3.91
C THR A 200 -17.77 1.60 -2.42
N PHE A 201 -16.76 2.37 -2.01
CA PHE A 201 -16.47 2.67 -0.62
C PHE A 201 -15.86 4.06 -0.45
N LEU A 202 -16.01 4.63 0.75
CA LEU A 202 -15.35 5.86 1.17
C LEU A 202 -14.03 5.52 1.88
N CYS A 203 -12.95 6.21 1.52
CA CYS A 203 -11.65 6.09 2.17
C CYS A 203 -10.84 7.38 1.98
N SER A 204 -9.86 7.63 2.84
CA SER A 204 -8.90 8.73 2.67
C SER A 204 -7.52 8.19 2.33
N ILE A 205 -6.92 8.64 1.24
CA ILE A 205 -5.50 8.32 0.98
C ILE A 205 -4.59 9.25 1.77
N LEU A 206 -3.50 8.70 2.31
CA LEU A 206 -2.56 9.47 3.13
C LEU A 206 -1.20 9.69 2.47
N SER A 207 -0.96 9.07 1.32
CA SER A 207 0.30 9.19 0.59
C SER A 207 0.04 9.31 -0.91
N TYR A 208 0.91 10.05 -1.58
CA TYR A 208 0.89 10.10 -3.04
C TYR A 208 1.26 8.72 -3.59
N GLY A 209 0.44 8.17 -4.50
CA GLY A 209 0.69 6.85 -5.08
C GLY A 209 0.27 5.69 -4.17
N THR A 210 -0.71 5.89 -3.28
CA THR A 210 -1.28 4.81 -2.47
C THR A 210 -1.78 3.68 -3.37
N VAL A 211 -1.32 2.45 -3.16
CA VAL A 211 -1.78 1.26 -3.87
C VAL A 211 -2.84 0.53 -3.04
N PHE A 212 -4.00 0.27 -3.64
CA PHE A 212 -5.05 -0.56 -3.05
C PHE A 212 -4.87 -2.00 -3.54
N GLN A 213 -3.91 -2.71 -2.96
CA GLN A 213 -3.67 -4.11 -3.32
C GLN A 213 -4.84 -4.97 -2.86
N GLY A 214 -5.42 -5.74 -3.77
CA GLY A 214 -6.49 -6.69 -3.46
C GLY A 214 -6.02 -8.14 -3.50
N GLU A 215 -6.74 -8.99 -2.78
CA GLU A 215 -6.69 -10.45 -2.86
C GLU A 215 -8.11 -11.03 -2.77
N VAL A 216 -8.31 -12.20 -3.36
CA VAL A 216 -9.59 -12.91 -3.36
C VAL A 216 -9.42 -14.33 -2.86
N LEU A 217 -10.45 -14.86 -2.19
CA LEU A 217 -10.47 -16.24 -1.71
C LEU A 217 -11.87 -16.85 -1.75
N ALA A 218 -11.93 -18.18 -1.80
CA ALA A 218 -13.15 -18.96 -1.72
C ALA A 218 -13.39 -19.40 -0.26
N SER A 219 -14.37 -18.80 0.42
CA SER A 219 -14.64 -19.15 1.83
C SER A 219 -15.14 -20.58 2.04
N TRP A 220 -15.54 -21.26 0.96
CA TRP A 220 -15.99 -22.64 0.97
C TRP A 220 -14.88 -23.67 0.68
N GLU A 221 -13.69 -23.23 0.24
CA GLU A 221 -12.49 -24.06 0.09
C GLU A 221 -11.40 -23.51 1.02
N PRO A 222 -11.41 -23.85 2.33
CA PRO A 222 -10.50 -23.24 3.30
C PRO A 222 -9.02 -23.59 3.07
N ASP A 223 -8.74 -24.63 2.28
CA ASP A 223 -7.39 -25.03 1.89
C ASP A 223 -6.90 -24.28 0.64
N ASP A 224 -7.77 -23.54 -0.05
CA ASP A 224 -7.37 -22.71 -1.20
C ASP A 224 -6.62 -21.46 -0.70
N LEU A 225 -5.44 -21.25 -1.26
CA LEU A 225 -4.67 -20.03 -1.03
C LEU A 225 -5.33 -18.80 -1.69
N PRO A 226 -5.24 -17.62 -1.06
CA PRO A 226 -5.67 -16.36 -1.68
C PRO A 226 -4.96 -16.10 -3.00
N GLN A 227 -5.67 -15.47 -3.93
CA GLN A 227 -5.12 -15.02 -5.21
C GLN A 227 -5.08 -13.50 -5.27
N LEU A 228 -3.91 -12.93 -5.58
CA LEU A 228 -3.74 -11.49 -5.73
C LEU A 228 -4.50 -10.94 -6.95
N VAL A 229 -5.05 -9.74 -6.77
CA VAL A 229 -5.61 -8.94 -7.85
C VAL A 229 -4.45 -8.28 -8.63
N GLU A 230 -4.39 -8.53 -9.93
CA GLU A 230 -3.41 -7.98 -10.87
C GLU A 230 -3.89 -6.65 -11.46
N GLU A 231 -2.97 -5.76 -11.80
CA GLU A 231 -3.29 -4.57 -12.59
C GLU A 231 -3.53 -4.96 -14.06
N GLU A 232 -4.60 -4.45 -14.68
CA GLU A 232 -4.79 -4.60 -16.14
C GLU A 232 -3.81 -3.70 -16.90
N ARG A 233 -3.64 -2.46 -16.43
CA ARG A 233 -2.62 -1.51 -16.89
C ARG A 233 -1.84 -0.99 -15.70
N VAL A 234 -0.57 -0.65 -15.94
CA VAL A 234 0.34 -0.15 -14.90
C VAL A 234 -0.29 1.04 -14.16
N GLY A 235 -0.45 0.89 -12.85
CA GLY A 235 -1.02 1.89 -11.96
C GLY A 235 -2.55 1.90 -11.89
N ASP A 236 -3.24 0.90 -12.42
CA ASP A 236 -4.70 0.77 -12.30
C ASP A 236 -5.15 0.56 -10.85
N LEU A 237 -4.29 0.06 -9.96
CA LEU A 237 -4.56 -0.07 -8.52
C LEU A 237 -3.93 1.06 -7.69
N ALA A 238 -3.17 1.96 -8.31
CA ALA A 238 -2.45 3.04 -7.66
C ALA A 238 -3.20 4.37 -7.78
N VAL A 239 -3.51 5.00 -6.64
CA VAL A 239 -4.15 6.31 -6.57
C VAL A 239 -3.10 7.40 -6.41
N ARG A 240 -3.05 8.32 -7.38
CA ARG A 240 -2.16 9.47 -7.39
C ARG A 240 -2.85 10.66 -6.71
N GLY A 241 -2.17 11.19 -5.69
CA GLY A 241 -2.65 12.38 -5.00
C GLY A 241 -2.65 13.61 -5.91
N SER A 242 -3.39 14.65 -5.52
CA SER A 242 -3.35 15.95 -6.20
C SER A 242 -1.94 16.57 -6.13
N GLN A 243 -1.54 17.30 -7.18
CA GLN A 243 -0.26 18.03 -7.19
C GLN A 243 -0.15 19.03 -6.04
N SER A 244 -1.29 19.61 -5.60
CA SER A 244 -1.36 20.52 -4.45
C SER A 244 -0.93 19.88 -3.12
N SER A 245 -0.92 18.54 -3.07
CA SER A 245 -0.51 17.79 -1.89
C SER A 245 0.98 17.43 -1.90
N LEU A 246 1.70 17.54 -3.03
CA LEU A 246 3.12 17.20 -3.09
C LEU A 246 3.93 18.08 -2.13
N GLY A 247 4.78 17.44 -1.31
CA GLY A 247 5.60 18.13 -0.30
C GLY A 247 4.82 18.58 0.95
N LYS A 248 3.52 18.29 1.03
CA LYS A 248 2.70 18.58 2.21
C LYS A 248 2.62 17.36 3.12
N VAL A 249 3.46 17.35 4.16
CA VAL A 249 3.52 16.27 5.16
C VAL A 249 2.60 16.54 6.35
N ILE A 250 2.42 17.81 6.73
CA ILE A 250 1.55 18.22 7.85
C ILE A 250 0.40 19.07 7.30
N SER A 251 -0.84 18.73 7.65
CA SER A 251 -2.02 19.53 7.30
C SER A 251 -3.07 19.56 8.42
N ASP A 252 -4.15 20.31 8.22
CA ASP A 252 -5.27 20.44 9.17
C ASP A 252 -4.82 20.83 10.58
N VAL A 253 -3.85 21.76 10.64
CA VAL A 253 -3.23 22.19 11.90
C VAL A 253 -4.12 23.24 12.55
N GLY A 254 -4.57 22.96 13.77
CA GLY A 254 -5.49 23.82 14.49
C GLY A 254 -5.50 23.59 15.99
N VAL A 255 -6.26 24.43 16.69
CA VAL A 255 -6.37 24.42 18.16
C VAL A 255 -7.83 24.61 18.55
N ILE A 256 -8.33 23.79 19.47
CA ILE A 256 -9.71 23.86 19.95
C ILE A 256 -9.84 23.43 21.43
N PRO A 257 -10.46 24.26 22.29
CA PRO A 257 -10.89 25.64 22.06
C PRO A 257 -9.72 26.63 21.88
N ASN A 258 -9.96 27.73 21.17
CA ASN A 258 -9.00 28.83 21.01
C ASN A 258 -9.76 30.18 20.97
N ALA A 259 -9.72 31.01 22.00
CA ALA A 259 -8.95 30.89 23.25
C ALA A 259 -9.47 29.80 24.21
N PHE A 260 -8.65 29.43 25.20
CA PHE A 260 -9.03 28.56 26.33
C PHE A 260 -8.66 29.21 27.67
N THR A 261 -9.27 28.72 28.76
CA THR A 261 -9.27 29.33 30.09
C THR A 261 -8.76 28.39 31.18
N PRO A 262 -7.44 28.23 31.38
CA PRO A 262 -6.86 27.32 32.37
C PRO A 262 -6.97 27.87 33.82
N ASN A 263 -8.19 28.18 34.27
CA ASN A 263 -8.47 28.76 35.59
C ASN A 263 -8.96 27.72 36.62
N GLY A 264 -9.19 26.47 36.19
CA GLY A 264 -9.61 25.34 37.03
C GLY A 264 -11.10 25.33 37.36
N ASP A 265 -11.94 26.03 36.61
CA ASP A 265 -13.39 26.09 36.82
C ASP A 265 -14.16 24.93 36.15
N GLY A 266 -13.45 24.05 35.43
CA GLY A 266 -13.99 22.91 34.70
C GLY A 266 -14.42 23.22 33.27
N SER A 267 -14.32 24.48 32.82
CA SER A 267 -14.75 24.94 31.49
C SER A 267 -13.56 25.45 30.67
N ASN A 268 -13.27 24.79 29.54
CA ASN A 268 -12.17 25.16 28.65
C ASN A 268 -10.81 25.28 29.36
N ASP A 269 -10.57 24.51 30.44
CA ASP A 269 -9.31 24.52 31.20
C ASP A 269 -8.11 24.01 30.42
N ALA A 270 -8.35 23.31 29.31
CA ALA A 270 -7.33 22.83 28.40
C ALA A 270 -7.78 23.03 26.95
N THR A 271 -6.81 23.00 26.05
CA THR A 271 -7.03 22.98 24.61
C THR A 271 -6.46 21.73 23.97
N ILE A 272 -6.86 21.47 22.72
CA ILE A 272 -6.35 20.38 21.91
C ILE A 272 -5.72 20.96 20.65
N ILE A 273 -4.41 20.75 20.51
CA ILE A 273 -3.68 20.98 19.27
C ILE A 273 -3.90 19.75 18.39
N HIS A 274 -4.52 19.93 17.22
CA HIS A 274 -4.78 18.86 16.27
C HIS A 274 -4.06 19.10 14.95
N PHE A 275 -3.66 18.02 14.30
CA PHE A 275 -3.03 18.03 12.98
C PHE A 275 -3.12 16.65 12.33
N LYS A 276 -2.92 16.61 11.01
CA LYS A 276 -2.85 15.38 10.23
C LYS A 276 -1.49 15.24 9.55
N VAL A 277 -0.99 14.01 9.52
CA VAL A 277 0.29 13.62 8.95
C VAL A 277 0.08 12.73 7.73
N PHE A 278 0.79 13.06 6.65
CA PHE A 278 0.71 12.42 5.34
C PHE A 278 2.13 12.20 4.78
N GLN A 279 2.24 11.29 3.82
CA GLN A 279 3.48 11.03 3.07
C GLN A 279 4.68 10.58 3.92
N VAL A 280 4.45 10.07 5.13
CA VAL A 280 5.46 9.36 5.93
C VAL A 280 5.48 7.90 5.52
N ILE A 281 6.66 7.38 5.18
CA ILE A 281 6.90 5.97 4.92
C ILE A 281 7.36 5.34 6.23
N GLY A 282 6.59 4.38 6.75
CA GLY A 282 6.84 3.82 8.09
C GLY A 282 6.49 4.84 9.17
N SER A 283 7.49 5.22 9.97
CA SER A 283 7.39 6.23 11.03
C SER A 283 8.46 7.32 10.88
N ALA A 284 8.19 8.51 11.40
CA ALA A 284 9.15 9.62 11.43
C ALA A 284 9.13 10.34 12.78
N PRO A 285 10.28 10.79 13.31
CA PRO A 285 10.33 11.60 14.52
C PRO A 285 9.48 12.87 14.42
N ILE A 286 8.77 13.19 15.50
CA ILE A 286 7.94 14.40 15.61
C ILE A 286 8.35 15.24 16.82
N SER A 287 8.18 16.55 16.70
CA SER A 287 8.24 17.49 17.83
C SER A 287 7.08 18.48 17.78
N LEU A 288 6.57 18.84 18.96
CA LEU A 288 5.65 19.96 19.15
C LEU A 288 6.29 20.91 20.15
N MET A 289 6.37 22.18 19.80
CA MET A 289 6.93 23.22 20.66
C MET A 289 5.95 24.38 20.76
N ILE A 290 5.86 24.99 21.95
CA ILE A 290 5.13 26.24 22.18
C ILE A 290 6.13 27.33 22.54
N TYR A 291 5.90 28.51 21.97
CA TYR A 291 6.72 29.70 22.10
C TYR A 291 5.89 30.85 22.65
N ASP A 292 6.49 31.65 23.52
CA ASP A 292 5.92 32.91 23.96
C ASP A 292 6.00 33.99 22.84
N PRO A 293 5.38 35.17 23.04
CA PRO A 293 5.46 36.26 22.07
C PRO A 293 6.88 36.79 21.79
N SER A 294 7.85 36.51 22.67
CA SER A 294 9.25 36.89 22.48
C SER A 294 10.03 35.88 21.62
N GLY A 295 9.44 34.71 21.36
CA GLY A 295 10.06 33.59 20.65
C GLY A 295 10.83 32.63 21.56
N ALA A 296 10.71 32.77 22.88
CA ALA A 296 11.28 31.80 23.81
C ALA A 296 10.41 30.54 23.86
N MET A 297 11.05 29.37 23.81
CA MET A 297 10.36 28.08 23.98
C MET A 297 9.90 27.95 25.43
N VAL A 298 8.60 27.73 25.61
CA VAL A 298 7.98 27.59 26.95
C VAL A 298 7.43 26.19 27.18
N ARG A 299 7.14 25.43 26.13
CA ARG A 299 6.72 24.03 26.26
C ARG A 299 7.33 23.19 25.16
N THR A 300 7.95 22.08 25.53
CA THR A 300 8.58 21.14 24.59
C THR A 300 8.21 19.69 24.87
N ASP A 301 7.77 19.36 26.09
CA ASP A 301 7.42 17.99 26.46
C ASP A 301 5.90 17.79 26.56
N PHE A 302 5.39 16.85 25.77
CA PHE A 302 3.99 16.48 25.68
C PHE A 302 3.86 14.98 25.87
N ALA A 303 3.34 14.56 27.03
CA ALA A 303 3.21 13.15 27.37
C ALA A 303 2.36 12.35 26.37
N ASP A 304 1.34 12.97 25.78
CA ASP A 304 0.44 12.35 24.81
C ASP A 304 0.93 12.44 23.35
N LEU A 305 2.08 13.08 23.10
CA LEU A 305 2.71 13.09 21.79
C LEU A 305 3.72 11.92 21.70
N PRO A 306 3.56 11.00 20.73
CA PRO A 306 4.55 9.93 20.54
C PRO A 306 5.86 10.51 20.01
N ARG A 307 6.98 9.81 20.24
CA ARG A 307 8.30 10.22 19.72
C ARG A 307 8.39 10.13 18.19
N GLU A 308 7.65 9.20 17.61
CA GLU A 308 7.54 9.01 16.17
C GLU A 308 6.07 8.90 15.76
N VAL A 309 5.76 9.34 14.55
CA VAL A 309 4.43 9.31 13.97
C VAL A 309 4.42 8.57 12.65
N GLU A 310 3.34 7.83 12.43
CA GLU A 310 2.97 7.35 11.11
C GLU A 310 1.95 8.33 10.48
N ASN A 311 1.51 8.04 9.25
CA ASN A 311 0.38 8.75 8.65
C ASN A 311 -0.89 8.59 9.49
N GLY A 312 -1.62 9.69 9.71
CA GLY A 312 -2.83 9.69 10.52
C GLY A 312 -3.21 11.06 11.08
N GLU A 313 -4.18 11.06 12.00
CA GLU A 313 -4.63 12.24 12.73
C GLU A 313 -4.15 12.18 14.18
N PHE A 314 -3.69 13.33 14.69
CA PHE A 314 -3.11 13.47 16.02
C PHE A 314 -3.81 14.59 16.79
N ARG A 315 -4.01 14.37 18.09
CA ARG A 315 -4.66 15.29 19.01
C ARG A 315 -3.85 15.33 20.30
N VAL A 316 -3.22 16.48 20.57
CA VAL A 316 -2.33 16.68 21.71
C VAL A 316 -2.97 17.69 22.66
N PRO A 317 -3.37 17.29 23.87
CA PRO A 317 -3.90 18.22 24.86
C PRO A 317 -2.80 19.14 25.40
N TRP A 318 -3.19 20.36 25.75
CA TRP A 318 -2.34 21.32 26.45
C TRP A 318 -3.15 22.10 27.48
N ASP A 319 -2.63 22.20 28.70
CA ASP A 319 -3.28 22.81 29.86
C ASP A 319 -2.80 24.24 30.15
N GLY A 320 -2.02 24.83 29.24
CA GLY A 320 -1.52 26.20 29.39
C GLY A 320 -0.32 26.34 30.32
N LYS A 321 0.31 25.22 30.70
CA LYS A 321 1.51 25.23 31.52
C LYS A 321 2.78 25.10 30.68
N ASP A 322 3.90 25.54 31.24
CA ASP A 322 5.24 25.32 30.71
C ASP A 322 5.81 23.92 31.07
N ASP A 323 7.06 23.65 30.73
CA ASP A 323 7.75 22.39 31.04
C ASP A 323 8.01 22.20 32.56
N ASP A 324 8.05 23.29 33.34
CA ASP A 324 8.19 23.24 34.81
C ASP A 324 6.85 23.01 35.53
N GLY A 325 5.74 23.02 34.78
CA GLY A 325 4.39 22.85 35.31
C GLY A 325 3.79 24.14 35.87
N GLU A 326 4.38 25.29 35.58
CA GLU A 326 3.87 26.60 35.97
C GLU A 326 2.88 27.14 34.93
N LEU A 327 1.84 27.83 35.42
CA LEU A 327 0.80 28.38 34.55
C LEU A 327 1.31 29.60 33.80
N LEU A 328 1.14 29.60 32.48
CA LEU A 328 1.60 30.70 31.64
C LEU A 328 0.69 31.94 31.77
N PRO A 329 1.25 33.16 31.66
CA PRO A 329 0.46 34.40 31.64
C PRO A 329 -0.56 34.45 30.49
N PRO A 330 -1.66 35.22 30.62
CA PRO A 330 -2.58 35.43 29.51
C PRO A 330 -1.85 36.07 28.31
N GLY A 331 -2.10 35.56 27.11
CA GLY A 331 -1.38 35.97 25.91
C GLY A 331 -1.63 35.07 24.72
N VAL A 332 -1.05 35.46 23.58
CA VAL A 332 -1.06 34.66 22.34
C VAL A 332 0.29 33.98 22.22
N TYR A 333 0.27 32.64 22.21
CA TYR A 333 1.44 31.80 22.05
C TYR A 333 1.47 31.23 20.63
N LEU A 334 2.67 31.00 20.11
CA LEU A 334 2.87 30.30 18.85
C LEU A 334 3.17 28.84 19.16
N PHE A 335 2.58 27.89 18.45
CA PHE A 335 3.01 26.51 18.48
C PHE A 335 3.54 26.08 17.11
N ARG A 336 4.49 25.15 17.10
CA ARG A 336 5.09 24.57 15.89
C ARG A 336 5.15 23.06 16.01
N VAL A 337 4.54 22.38 15.04
CA VAL A 337 4.68 20.93 14.83
C VAL A 337 5.75 20.72 13.77
N SER A 338 6.71 19.82 14.01
CA SER A 338 7.76 19.46 13.06
C SER A 338 7.91 17.95 12.94
N ILE A 339 8.03 17.44 11.72
CA ILE A 339 8.31 16.05 11.39
C ILE A 339 9.66 16.00 10.68
N HIS A 340 10.53 15.12 11.15
CA HIS A 340 11.90 14.95 10.66
C HIS A 340 11.98 13.67 9.84
N GLY A 341 11.84 13.75 8.51
CA GLY A 341 11.87 12.59 7.63
C GLY A 341 13.16 12.50 6.81
N ASP A 342 13.40 11.35 6.18
CA ASP A 342 14.57 11.13 5.32
C ASP A 342 14.63 12.11 4.13
N ALA A 343 13.47 12.52 3.62
CA ALA A 343 13.36 13.49 2.54
C ALA A 343 13.62 14.95 2.99
N GLY A 344 13.56 15.21 4.31
CA GLY A 344 13.74 16.53 4.90
C GLY A 344 12.83 16.80 6.11
N ASP A 345 12.98 17.99 6.67
CA ASP A 345 12.17 18.49 7.79
C ASP A 345 10.93 19.23 7.27
N PHE A 346 9.78 18.86 7.81
CA PHE A 346 8.49 19.50 7.50
C PHE A 346 7.92 20.10 8.77
N SER A 347 7.53 21.37 8.72
CA SER A 347 6.94 22.01 9.89
C SER A 347 5.76 22.89 9.54
N ASN A 348 4.82 22.99 10.46
CA ASN A 348 3.66 23.87 10.37
C ASN A 348 3.43 24.53 11.74
N ALA A 349 2.90 25.74 11.74
CA ALA A 349 2.75 26.54 12.95
C ALA A 349 1.37 27.19 13.01
N GLY A 350 0.91 27.44 14.23
CA GLY A 350 -0.34 28.13 14.50
C GLY A 350 -0.27 28.88 15.81
N THR A 351 -1.37 29.54 16.18
CA THR A 351 -1.45 30.33 17.41
C THR A 351 -2.49 29.76 18.36
N VAL A 352 -2.22 29.88 19.65
CA VAL A 352 -3.15 29.55 20.73
C VAL A 352 -3.23 30.72 21.71
N ALA A 353 -4.44 31.12 22.06
CA ALA A 353 -4.69 32.18 23.02
C ALA A 353 -5.04 31.59 24.40
N VAL A 354 -4.30 32.03 25.42
CA VAL A 354 -4.56 31.75 26.84
C VAL A 354 -5.21 32.98 27.45
N VAL A 355 -6.36 32.82 28.10
CA VAL A 355 -7.10 33.91 28.78
C VAL A 355 -7.64 33.39 30.11
N TYR A 356 -7.68 34.18 31.18
CA TYR A 356 -8.32 33.77 32.45
C TYR A 356 -8.60 34.97 33.36
#